data_AF-A6DH38-F1
#
_entry.id   AF-A6DH38-F1
#
_cell.length_a   1.000
_cell.length_b   1.000
_cell.length_c   1.000
_cell.angle_alpha   90.00
_cell.angle_beta   90.00
_cell.angle_gamma   90.00
#
_symmetry.space_group_name_H-M   'P 1'
#
loop_
_entity.id
_entity.type
_entity.pdbx_description
1 polymer ?
#
loop_
_entity_poly.entity_id
_entity_poly.type
_entity_poly.pdbx_seq_one_letter_code
_entity_poly.pdbx_strand_id
1 'polypeptide(L)'
;MFKNNYIAELFQRNELGDFQQLWDKKVEWFEAPNEGKNKNSWSGVSKISLEGQDFFIKKQKNYTKANFFHPLGENLAHKEFKNICLFKKFDIPSLDAAFFGMQKKNGNHYAILITKSLSDYLPLNVVEQKLKLDQINQKQKRNIVYHCAQLVAKAHDKKIKIQSLYSKHIFVHKSLFNVQFTGDNDLPCKFIDLERARISYLDRNSSLKDIAIFNRRTKNWSKSDRLYFLIHYLGEKKATQKVRDYISKLNSIKK
;
A
#
# COMPACT_ATOMS: atom_id res chain seq x y z
N MET A 1 -17.46 -11.03 3.33
CA MET A 1 -18.52 -10.18 2.76
C MET A 1 -17.94 -9.29 1.67
N PHE A 2 -18.70 -9.11 0.59
CA PHE A 2 -18.40 -8.12 -0.43
C PHE A 2 -18.65 -6.70 0.07
N LYS A 3 -17.96 -5.73 -0.50
CA LYS A 3 -18.03 -4.32 -0.06
C LYS A 3 -19.08 -3.49 -0.78
N ASN A 4 -19.61 -3.93 -1.92
CA ASN A 4 -20.80 -3.36 -2.56
C ASN A 4 -21.59 -4.46 -3.32
N ASN A 5 -22.85 -4.16 -3.67
CA ASN A 5 -23.75 -5.11 -4.33
C ASN A 5 -23.28 -5.44 -5.76
N TYR A 6 -22.82 -4.45 -6.52
CA TYR A 6 -22.32 -4.67 -7.88
C TYR A 6 -21.16 -5.68 -7.96
N ILE A 7 -20.19 -5.58 -7.04
CA ILE A 7 -19.08 -6.55 -6.95
C ILE A 7 -19.60 -7.90 -6.46
N ALA A 8 -20.56 -7.93 -5.53
CA ALA A 8 -21.16 -9.19 -5.08
C ALA A 8 -21.83 -9.92 -6.25
N GLU A 9 -22.64 -9.22 -7.05
CA GLU A 9 -23.31 -9.77 -8.23
C GLU A 9 -22.31 -10.20 -9.31
N LEU A 10 -21.27 -9.41 -9.59
CA LEU A 10 -20.19 -9.75 -10.50
C LEU A 10 -19.51 -11.06 -10.10
N PHE A 11 -19.17 -11.20 -8.82
CA PHE A 11 -18.53 -12.42 -8.33
C PHE A 11 -19.50 -13.60 -8.31
N GLN A 12 -20.76 -13.38 -7.92
CA GLN A 12 -21.81 -14.41 -7.89
C GLN A 12 -22.02 -15.05 -9.27
N ARG A 13 -22.19 -14.23 -10.32
CA ARG A 13 -22.44 -14.73 -11.69
C ARG A 13 -21.21 -15.37 -12.34
N ASN A 14 -20.03 -15.14 -11.78
CA ASN A 14 -18.78 -15.79 -12.17
C ASN A 14 -18.43 -16.98 -11.25
N GLU A 15 -19.40 -17.53 -10.52
CA GLU A 15 -19.25 -18.70 -9.63
C GLU A 15 -18.24 -18.49 -8.48
N LEU A 16 -18.13 -17.26 -7.98
CA LEU A 16 -17.23 -16.83 -6.91
C LEU A 16 -17.96 -16.05 -5.81
N GLY A 17 -19.26 -16.32 -5.63
CA GLY A 17 -20.17 -15.61 -4.74
C GLY A 17 -19.97 -15.87 -3.25
N ASP A 18 -19.26 -16.95 -2.89
CA ASP A 18 -19.00 -17.29 -1.50
C ASP A 18 -17.53 -17.61 -1.19
N PHE A 19 -17.24 -17.77 0.11
CA PHE A 19 -15.88 -18.03 0.59
C PHE A 19 -15.31 -19.35 0.07
N GLN A 20 -16.11 -20.41 0.01
CA GLN A 20 -15.65 -21.74 -0.39
C GLN A 20 -15.32 -21.77 -1.88
N GLN A 21 -16.20 -21.20 -2.71
CA GLN A 21 -15.96 -21.01 -4.14
C GLN A 21 -14.69 -20.20 -4.40
N LEU A 22 -14.51 -19.07 -3.71
CA LEU A 22 -13.30 -18.25 -3.78
C LEU A 22 -12.06 -19.03 -3.33
N TRP A 23 -12.15 -19.80 -2.26
CA TRP A 23 -11.05 -20.58 -1.70
C TRP A 23 -10.60 -21.69 -2.66
N ASP A 24 -11.55 -22.43 -3.22
CA ASP A 24 -11.30 -23.59 -4.08
C ASP A 24 -10.93 -23.21 -5.52
N LYS A 25 -11.23 -21.98 -5.95
CA LYS A 25 -10.82 -21.49 -7.27
C LYS A 25 -9.32 -21.68 -7.47
N LYS A 26 -8.97 -22.56 -8.41
CA LYS A 26 -7.59 -22.73 -8.90
C LYS A 26 -7.26 -21.56 -9.80
N VAL A 27 -6.21 -20.84 -9.44
CA VAL A 27 -5.67 -19.71 -10.17
C VAL A 27 -4.16 -19.76 -10.06
N GLU A 28 -3.47 -19.42 -11.14
CA GLU A 28 -2.02 -19.33 -11.12
C GLU A 28 -1.56 -18.31 -10.08
N TRP A 29 -0.46 -18.64 -9.41
CA TRP A 29 0.12 -17.73 -8.43
C TRP A 29 0.78 -16.57 -9.17
N PHE A 30 0.25 -15.37 -8.97
CA PHE A 30 0.89 -14.14 -9.43
C PHE A 30 2.16 -13.88 -8.59
N GLU A 31 2.07 -14.11 -7.29
CA GLU A 31 3.23 -14.25 -6.41
C GLU A 31 3.18 -15.64 -5.77
N ALA A 32 4.28 -16.40 -5.89
CA ALA A 32 4.39 -17.74 -5.33
C ALA A 32 4.04 -17.74 -3.83
N PRO A 33 3.40 -18.81 -3.31
CA PRO A 33 3.06 -18.90 -1.90
C PRO A 33 4.30 -18.75 -1.03
N ASN A 34 4.28 -17.76 -0.15
CA ASN A 34 5.30 -17.59 0.87
C ASN A 34 4.95 -18.50 2.05
N GLU A 35 5.83 -19.46 2.35
CA GLU A 35 5.73 -20.25 3.58
C GLU A 35 5.87 -19.32 4.80
N GLY A 36 4.97 -19.50 5.77
CA GLY A 36 4.96 -18.77 7.02
C GLY A 36 5.89 -19.39 8.05
N LYS A 37 5.52 -19.26 9.33
CA LYS A 37 6.36 -19.76 10.44
C LYS A 37 6.55 -21.28 10.46
N ASN A 38 5.66 -22.02 9.79
CA ASN A 38 5.72 -23.47 9.66
C ASN A 38 5.08 -23.90 8.33
N LYS A 39 5.28 -25.16 7.94
CA LYS A 39 4.77 -25.74 6.69
C LYS A 39 3.23 -25.72 6.55
N ASN A 40 2.50 -25.51 7.64
CA ASN A 40 1.04 -25.39 7.64
C ASN A 40 0.55 -23.92 7.60
N SER A 41 1.47 -22.97 7.41
CA SER A 41 1.23 -21.53 7.33
C SER A 41 1.70 -21.02 5.99
N TRP A 42 0.85 -20.34 5.22
CA TRP A 42 1.24 -19.78 3.94
C TRP A 42 0.37 -18.59 3.52
N SER A 43 0.93 -17.76 2.65
CA SER A 43 0.24 -16.65 1.99
C SER A 43 0.55 -16.65 0.50
N GLY A 44 -0.48 -16.63 -0.34
CA GLY A 44 -0.32 -16.56 -1.80
C GLY A 44 -1.22 -15.50 -2.41
N VAL A 45 -0.80 -14.94 -3.54
CA VAL A 45 -1.56 -13.94 -4.29
C VAL A 45 -1.76 -14.41 -5.72
N SER A 46 -3.00 -14.36 -6.19
CA SER A 46 -3.38 -14.62 -7.57
C SER A 46 -4.05 -13.40 -8.18
N LYS A 47 -4.03 -13.29 -9.51
CA LYS A 47 -4.78 -12.29 -10.25
C LYS A 47 -5.93 -12.97 -10.99
N ILE A 48 -7.11 -12.33 -11.01
CA ILE A 48 -8.24 -12.75 -11.84
C ILE A 48 -8.77 -11.56 -12.62
N SER A 49 -9.32 -11.83 -13.80
CA SER A 49 -10.07 -10.86 -14.60
C SER A 49 -11.50 -11.34 -14.72
N LEU A 50 -12.46 -10.53 -14.27
CA LEU A 50 -13.89 -10.79 -14.38
C LEU A 50 -14.50 -9.68 -15.23
N GLU A 51 -15.02 -10.02 -16.41
CA GLU A 51 -15.74 -9.07 -17.29
C GLU A 51 -14.99 -7.75 -17.51
N GLY A 52 -13.69 -7.83 -17.81
CA GLY A 52 -12.83 -6.67 -18.05
C GLY A 52 -12.32 -5.96 -16.78
N GLN A 53 -12.67 -6.42 -15.58
CA GLN A 53 -12.15 -5.89 -14.32
C GLN A 53 -11.14 -6.85 -13.69
N ASP A 54 -9.97 -6.31 -13.36
CA ASP A 54 -8.88 -7.05 -12.73
C ASP A 54 -8.94 -6.97 -11.20
N PHE A 55 -8.74 -8.10 -10.53
CA PHE A 55 -8.66 -8.21 -9.07
C PHE A 55 -7.45 -9.03 -8.64
N PHE A 56 -6.92 -8.70 -7.45
CA PHE A 56 -5.95 -9.54 -6.77
C PHE A 56 -6.64 -10.29 -5.62
N ILE A 57 -6.47 -11.61 -5.58
CA ILE A 57 -6.95 -12.48 -4.51
C ILE A 57 -5.76 -12.90 -3.66
N LYS A 58 -5.69 -12.39 -2.43
CA LYS A 58 -4.75 -12.85 -1.41
C LYS A 58 -5.41 -13.93 -0.57
N LYS A 59 -4.89 -15.15 -0.62
CA LYS A 59 -5.32 -16.30 0.19
C LYS A 59 -4.27 -16.58 1.26
N GLN A 60 -4.72 -16.85 2.48
CA GLN A 60 -3.85 -17.17 3.61
C GLN A 60 -4.39 -18.34 4.42
N LYS A 61 -3.52 -19.29 4.75
CA LYS A 61 -3.78 -20.37 5.72
C LYS A 61 -2.84 -20.18 6.90
N ASN A 62 -3.37 -20.09 8.12
CA ASN A 62 -2.63 -19.94 9.38
C ASN A 62 -1.50 -18.88 9.34
N TYR A 63 -1.62 -17.86 8.49
CA TYR A 63 -0.60 -16.84 8.30
C TYR A 63 -0.84 -15.70 9.29
N THR A 64 -0.32 -15.86 10.51
CA THR A 64 -0.61 -14.98 11.64
C THR A 64 0.64 -14.38 12.25
N LYS A 65 0.46 -13.21 12.89
CA LYS A 65 1.48 -12.55 13.68
C LYS A 65 0.92 -12.11 15.03
N ALA A 66 1.56 -12.58 16.10
CA ALA A 66 1.25 -12.14 17.45
C ALA A 66 1.53 -10.64 17.61
N ASN A 67 0.64 -9.96 18.32
CA ASN A 67 0.80 -8.58 18.73
C ASN A 67 0.14 -8.37 20.09
N PHE A 68 0.33 -7.19 20.69
CA PHE A 68 -0.15 -6.91 22.05
C PHE A 68 -1.67 -7.14 22.23
N PHE A 69 -2.48 -6.82 21.23
CA PHE A 69 -3.93 -7.01 21.27
C PHE A 69 -4.37 -8.42 20.84
N HIS A 70 -3.50 -9.16 20.16
CA HIS A 70 -3.74 -10.50 19.65
C HIS A 70 -2.55 -11.42 19.99
N PRO A 71 -2.41 -11.84 21.26
CA PRO A 71 -1.27 -12.65 21.71
C PRO A 71 -1.23 -14.01 21.02
N LEU A 72 -2.40 -14.58 20.68
CA LEU A 72 -2.53 -15.82 19.91
C LEU A 72 -2.34 -15.66 18.39
N GLY A 73 -2.04 -14.44 17.92
CA GLY A 73 -1.84 -14.13 16.51
C GLY A 73 -3.05 -13.53 15.82
N GLU A 74 -2.82 -12.47 15.05
CA GLU A 74 -3.77 -11.91 14.11
C GLU A 74 -3.39 -12.33 12.69
N ASN A 75 -4.37 -12.77 11.89
CA ASN A 75 -4.15 -13.08 10.47
C ASN A 75 -3.76 -11.81 9.71
N LEU A 76 -2.74 -11.87 8.85
CA LEU A 76 -2.21 -10.67 8.20
C LEU A 76 -3.18 -10.07 7.16
N ALA A 77 -3.93 -10.88 6.43
CA ALA A 77 -4.97 -10.39 5.52
C ALA A 77 -6.09 -9.66 6.28
N HIS A 78 -6.44 -10.13 7.50
CA HIS A 78 -7.38 -9.42 8.36
C HIS A 78 -6.85 -8.05 8.79
N LYS A 79 -5.58 -8.01 9.20
CA LYS A 79 -4.93 -6.76 9.58
C LYS A 79 -4.83 -5.78 8.42
N GLU A 80 -4.46 -6.27 7.24
CA GLU A 80 -4.42 -5.46 6.02
C GLU A 80 -5.80 -4.92 5.65
N PHE A 81 -6.85 -5.75 5.72
CA PHE A 81 -8.23 -5.32 5.50
C PHE A 81 -8.67 -4.22 6.47
N LYS A 82 -8.38 -4.36 7.77
CA LYS A 82 -8.63 -3.31 8.77
C LYS A 82 -7.94 -2.00 8.39
N ASN A 83 -6.69 -2.08 7.93
CA ASN A 83 -5.94 -0.89 7.52
C ASN A 83 -6.48 -0.28 6.22
N ILE A 84 -6.91 -1.07 5.23
CA ILE A 84 -7.60 -0.55 4.04
C ILE A 84 -8.86 0.21 4.45
N CYS A 85 -9.67 -0.34 5.36
CA CYS A 85 -10.86 0.34 5.87
C CYS A 85 -10.50 1.63 6.64
N LEU A 86 -9.41 1.61 7.41
CA LEU A 86 -8.91 2.78 8.14
C LEU A 86 -8.46 3.90 7.18
N PHE A 87 -7.75 3.55 6.12
CA PHE A 87 -7.29 4.50 5.10
C PHE A 87 -8.48 5.12 4.39
N LYS A 88 -9.45 4.30 3.98
CA LYS A 88 -10.72 4.79 3.41
C LYS A 88 -11.48 5.73 4.36
N LYS A 89 -11.57 5.39 5.65
CA LYS A 89 -12.22 6.24 6.66
C LYS A 89 -11.57 7.62 6.78
N PHE A 90 -10.26 7.70 6.61
CA PHE A 90 -9.52 8.96 6.68
C PHE A 90 -9.21 9.60 5.33
N ASP A 91 -9.85 9.10 4.27
CA ASP A 91 -9.66 9.59 2.90
C ASP A 91 -8.18 9.51 2.46
N ILE A 92 -7.42 8.52 2.95
CA ILE A 92 -6.04 8.31 2.53
C ILE A 92 -6.06 7.37 1.31
N PRO A 93 -5.53 7.78 0.14
CA PRO A 93 -5.55 6.96 -1.06
C PRO A 93 -4.82 5.62 -0.88
N SER A 94 -5.53 4.52 -1.10
CA SER A 94 -4.99 3.16 -1.06
C SER A 94 -5.72 2.22 -2.01
N LEU A 95 -5.40 0.92 -1.94
CA LEU A 95 -6.19 -0.16 -2.54
C LEU A 95 -7.65 -0.12 -2.08
N ASP A 96 -8.56 -0.54 -2.96
CA ASP A 96 -9.97 -0.77 -2.63
C ASP A 96 -10.22 -2.26 -2.39
N ALA A 97 -10.72 -2.60 -1.20
CA ALA A 97 -11.17 -3.95 -0.90
C ALA A 97 -12.50 -4.25 -1.62
N ALA A 98 -12.53 -5.34 -2.38
CA ALA A 98 -13.71 -5.90 -3.01
C ALA A 98 -14.41 -6.91 -2.09
N PHE A 99 -13.63 -7.77 -1.43
CA PHE A 99 -14.12 -8.79 -0.51
C PHE A 99 -13.12 -9.01 0.62
N PHE A 100 -13.64 -9.32 1.80
CA PHE A 100 -12.86 -9.92 2.87
C PHE A 100 -13.66 -11.01 3.56
N GLY A 101 -13.02 -12.14 3.84
CA GLY A 101 -13.64 -13.25 4.55
C GLY A 101 -12.62 -14.04 5.35
N MET A 102 -13.08 -14.64 6.44
CA MET A 102 -12.30 -15.59 7.25
C MET A 102 -13.16 -16.78 7.61
N GLN A 103 -12.55 -17.96 7.66
CA GLN A 103 -13.19 -19.19 8.10
C GLN A 103 -12.23 -19.99 8.97
N LYS A 104 -12.78 -20.69 9.97
CA LYS A 104 -12.05 -21.73 10.71
C LYS A 104 -12.61 -23.09 10.32
N LYS A 105 -11.76 -24.04 9.93
CA LYS A 105 -12.15 -25.41 9.57
C LYS A 105 -11.03 -26.37 9.95
N ASN A 106 -11.36 -27.45 10.65
CA ASN A 106 -10.42 -28.51 11.07
C ASN A 106 -9.17 -27.94 11.77
N GLY A 107 -9.35 -27.02 12.72
CA GLY A 107 -8.25 -26.37 13.46
C GLY A 107 -7.41 -25.36 12.64
N ASN A 108 -7.70 -25.18 11.35
CA ASN A 108 -6.99 -24.22 10.49
C ASN A 108 -7.80 -22.92 10.32
N HIS A 109 -7.08 -21.81 10.20
CA HIS A 109 -7.61 -20.49 9.92
C HIS A 109 -7.34 -20.12 8.48
N TYR A 110 -8.38 -19.76 7.76
CA TYR A 110 -8.35 -19.36 6.37
C TYR A 110 -8.80 -17.91 6.24
N ALA A 111 -8.12 -17.13 5.42
CA ALA A 111 -8.50 -15.76 5.11
C ALA A 111 -8.36 -15.47 3.63
N ILE A 112 -9.31 -14.70 3.09
CA ILE A 112 -9.29 -14.19 1.73
C ILE A 112 -9.46 -12.67 1.81
N LEU A 113 -8.55 -11.94 1.18
CA LEU A 113 -8.68 -10.51 0.90
C LEU A 113 -8.62 -10.33 -0.62
N ILE A 114 -9.66 -9.73 -1.19
CA ILE A 114 -9.70 -9.38 -2.60
C ILE A 114 -9.64 -7.87 -2.74
N THR A 115 -8.73 -7.37 -3.56
CA THR A 115 -8.61 -5.94 -3.87
C THR A 115 -8.76 -5.70 -5.36
N LYS A 116 -9.29 -4.54 -5.73
CA LYS A 116 -9.28 -4.09 -7.13
C LYS A 116 -7.85 -3.86 -7.60
N SER A 117 -7.53 -4.25 -8.83
CA SER A 117 -6.26 -3.92 -9.47
C SER A 117 -6.12 -2.41 -9.68
N LEU A 118 -4.91 -1.91 -9.52
CA LEU A 118 -4.54 -0.53 -9.86
C LEU A 118 -3.95 -0.48 -11.27
N SER A 119 -4.72 -0.93 -12.28
CA SER A 119 -4.22 -1.12 -13.66
C SER A 119 -3.72 0.18 -14.32
N ASP A 120 -4.23 1.33 -13.91
CA ASP A 120 -3.80 2.66 -14.37
C ASP A 120 -2.63 3.25 -13.59
N TYR A 121 -2.01 2.47 -12.71
CA TYR A 121 -0.89 2.90 -11.89
C TYR A 121 0.36 2.05 -12.17
N LEU A 122 1.53 2.60 -11.84
CA LEU A 122 2.80 1.90 -11.82
C LEU A 122 3.43 1.98 -10.42
N PRO A 123 4.07 0.90 -9.93
CA PRO A 123 4.88 0.96 -8.71
C PRO A 123 5.99 2.02 -8.81
N LEU A 124 6.23 2.80 -7.77
CA LEU A 124 7.23 3.88 -7.78
C LEU A 124 8.64 3.34 -8.05
N ASN A 125 8.98 2.10 -7.64
CA ASN A 125 10.27 1.50 -8.00
C ASN A 125 10.43 1.24 -9.51
N VAL A 126 9.34 0.99 -10.24
CA VAL A 126 9.35 0.88 -11.71
C VAL A 126 9.47 2.27 -12.33
N VAL A 127 8.77 3.26 -11.78
CA VAL A 127 8.89 4.67 -12.18
C VAL A 127 10.33 5.18 -11.97
N GLU A 128 10.99 4.79 -10.88
CA GLU A 128 12.40 5.08 -10.59
C GLU A 128 13.34 4.50 -11.64
N GLN A 129 13.02 3.36 -12.27
CA GLN A 129 13.80 2.80 -13.37
C GLN A 129 13.60 3.61 -14.65
N LYS A 130 12.36 4.03 -14.95
CA LYS A 130 12.06 4.91 -16.08
C LYS A 130 12.77 6.26 -15.98
N LEU A 131 12.88 6.81 -14.77
CA LEU A 131 13.67 8.02 -14.48
C LEU A 131 15.16 7.83 -14.77
N LYS A 132 15.71 6.64 -14.52
CA LYS A 132 17.13 6.33 -14.81
C LYS A 132 17.40 6.21 -16.31
N LEU A 133 16.39 5.82 -17.09
CA LEU A 133 16.47 5.66 -18.54
C LEU A 133 16.05 6.93 -19.31
N ASP A 134 15.95 8.09 -18.62
CA ASP A 134 15.51 9.38 -19.17
C ASP A 134 14.14 9.34 -19.89
N GLN A 135 13.29 8.35 -19.57
CA GLN A 135 11.93 8.22 -20.11
C GLN A 135 10.93 9.17 -19.44
N ILE A 136 11.36 9.89 -18.41
CA ILE A 136 10.55 10.83 -17.63
C ILE A 136 11.36 12.12 -17.45
N ASN A 137 10.83 13.25 -17.87
CA ASN A 137 11.49 14.56 -17.77
C ASN A 137 11.48 15.11 -16.33
N GLN A 138 12.27 16.16 -16.09
CA GLN A 138 12.40 16.74 -14.75
C GLN A 138 11.10 17.30 -14.18
N LYS A 139 10.21 17.86 -15.02
CA LYS A 139 8.90 18.39 -14.58
C LYS A 139 8.00 17.26 -14.08
N GLN A 140 7.89 16.16 -14.83
CA GLN A 140 7.14 14.98 -14.43
C GLN A 140 7.72 14.37 -13.15
N LYS A 141 9.05 14.26 -13.06
CA LYS A 141 9.74 13.79 -11.85
C LYS A 141 9.36 14.62 -10.62
N ARG A 142 9.45 15.96 -10.72
CA ARG A 142 9.06 16.86 -9.63
C ARG A 142 7.60 16.68 -9.24
N ASN A 143 6.71 16.51 -10.22
CA ASN A 143 5.30 16.28 -9.95
C ASN A 143 5.04 14.97 -9.20
N ILE A 144 5.71 13.89 -9.59
CA ILE A 144 5.65 12.58 -8.91
C ILE A 144 6.16 12.70 -7.47
N VAL A 145 7.32 13.34 -7.27
CA VAL A 145 7.90 13.53 -5.92
C VAL A 145 6.93 14.35 -5.04
N TYR A 146 6.31 15.40 -5.59
CA TYR A 146 5.32 16.21 -4.90
C TYR A 146 4.12 15.36 -4.43
N HIS A 147 3.50 14.59 -5.32
CA HIS A 147 2.33 13.79 -4.96
C HIS A 147 2.66 12.62 -4.01
N CYS A 148 3.86 12.03 -4.11
CA CYS A 148 4.35 11.10 -3.10
C CYS A 148 4.47 11.78 -1.72
N ALA A 149 4.96 13.03 -1.68
CA ALA A 149 5.05 13.79 -0.44
C ALA A 149 3.67 14.06 0.17
N GLN A 150 2.69 14.48 -0.65
CA GLN A 150 1.32 14.71 -0.21
C GLN A 150 0.65 13.42 0.32
N LEU A 151 0.83 12.30 -0.37
CA LEU A 151 0.29 11.01 0.06
C LEU A 151 0.83 10.60 1.44
N VAL A 152 2.15 10.71 1.65
CA VAL A 152 2.80 10.35 2.91
C VAL A 152 2.40 11.32 4.03
N ALA A 153 2.34 12.62 3.75
CA ALA A 153 1.86 13.62 4.69
C ALA A 153 0.42 13.30 5.15
N LYS A 154 -0.50 13.01 4.22
CA LYS A 154 -1.90 12.69 4.53
C LYS A 154 -2.04 11.53 5.52
N ALA A 155 -1.22 10.48 5.40
CA ALA A 155 -1.21 9.38 6.36
C ALA A 155 -0.60 9.78 7.72
N HIS A 156 0.53 10.48 7.72
CA HIS A 156 1.23 10.89 8.94
C HIS A 156 0.44 11.93 9.76
N ASP A 157 -0.35 12.79 9.10
CA ASP A 157 -1.23 13.75 9.75
C ASP A 157 -2.30 13.07 10.61
N LYS A 158 -2.79 11.92 10.16
CA LYS A 158 -3.70 11.03 10.90
C LYS A 158 -2.98 10.11 11.89
N LYS A 159 -1.69 10.37 12.15
CA LYS A 159 -0.82 9.59 13.04
C LYS A 159 -0.69 8.13 12.62
N ILE A 160 -0.86 7.83 11.34
CA ILE A 160 -0.68 6.48 10.81
C ILE A 160 0.77 6.30 10.38
N LYS A 161 1.42 5.31 10.97
CA LYS A 161 2.74 4.84 10.56
C LYS A 161 2.57 3.67 9.60
N ILE A 162 3.13 3.76 8.40
CA ILE A 162 3.12 2.74 7.34
C ILE A 162 4.05 1.57 7.68
N GLN A 163 5.24 1.82 8.24
CA GLN A 163 6.29 0.82 8.59
C GLN A 163 6.91 0.02 7.43
N SER A 164 6.19 -0.16 6.32
CA SER A 164 6.67 -0.73 5.05
C SER A 164 6.65 0.32 3.93
N LEU A 165 7.03 1.57 4.24
CA LEU A 165 7.06 2.68 3.28
C LEU A 165 8.18 2.50 2.24
N TYR A 166 8.00 1.53 1.34
CA TYR A 166 8.93 1.15 0.29
C TYR A 166 8.45 1.73 -1.03
N SER A 167 9.36 2.02 -1.96
CA SER A 167 8.95 2.55 -3.27
C SER A 167 8.03 1.59 -4.02
N LYS A 168 8.23 0.28 -3.92
CA LYS A 168 7.29 -0.71 -4.49
C LYS A 168 5.88 -0.71 -3.89
N HIS A 169 5.66 -0.01 -2.77
CA HIS A 169 4.36 0.08 -2.11
C HIS A 169 3.65 1.43 -2.31
N ILE A 170 4.24 2.32 -3.10
CA ILE A 170 3.57 3.54 -3.58
C ILE A 170 3.33 3.36 -5.07
N PHE A 171 2.07 3.46 -5.48
CA PHE A 171 1.64 3.35 -6.86
C PHE A 171 1.34 4.74 -7.41
N VAL A 172 1.87 5.05 -8.58
CA VAL A 172 1.81 6.37 -9.25
C VAL A 172 0.94 6.25 -10.48
N HIS A 173 -0.07 7.10 -10.60
CA HIS A 173 -1.02 7.06 -11.72
C HIS A 173 -0.32 7.43 -13.03
N LYS A 174 -0.68 6.72 -14.12
CA LYS A 174 -0.03 6.89 -15.43
C LYS A 174 -0.22 8.28 -16.05
N SER A 175 -1.27 9.00 -15.68
CA SER A 175 -1.49 10.39 -16.14
C SER A 175 -0.35 11.34 -15.75
N LEU A 176 0.38 11.06 -14.66
CA LEU A 176 1.53 11.87 -14.26
C LEU A 176 2.70 11.77 -15.25
N PHE A 177 2.70 10.76 -16.14
CA PHE A 177 3.66 10.65 -17.23
C PHE A 177 3.24 11.45 -18.46
N ASN A 178 1.97 11.81 -18.61
CA ASN A 178 1.43 12.39 -19.86
C ASN A 178 0.92 13.83 -19.72
N VAL A 179 1.31 14.54 -18.65
CA VAL A 179 1.03 15.99 -18.38
C VAL A 179 -0.47 16.35 -18.21
N GLN A 180 -1.41 15.47 -18.57
CA GLN A 180 -2.85 15.67 -18.42
C GLN A 180 -3.40 15.12 -17.10
N PHE A 181 -2.94 15.66 -15.96
CA PHE A 181 -3.72 15.50 -14.73
C PHE A 181 -4.55 16.76 -14.50
N THR A 182 -5.83 16.68 -14.87
CA THR A 182 -6.88 17.69 -14.65
C THR A 182 -8.06 17.04 -13.93
N GLY A 183 -7.82 16.46 -12.76
CA GLY A 183 -8.86 15.84 -11.94
C GLY A 183 -8.73 16.29 -10.49
N ASP A 184 -9.70 17.05 -10.01
CA ASP A 184 -9.61 17.78 -8.74
C ASP A 184 -9.87 16.95 -7.47
N ASN A 185 -10.15 15.64 -7.55
CA ASN A 185 -10.72 14.96 -6.38
C ASN A 185 -9.93 13.79 -5.78
N ASP A 186 -8.81 13.35 -6.38
CA ASP A 186 -7.99 12.28 -5.79
C ASP A 186 -6.50 12.50 -5.99
N LEU A 187 -5.70 12.21 -4.97
CA LEU A 187 -4.25 12.21 -5.12
C LEU A 187 -3.83 11.10 -6.11
N PRO A 188 -3.00 11.41 -7.12
CA PRO A 188 -2.59 10.45 -8.17
C PRO A 188 -1.56 9.42 -7.68
N CYS A 189 -1.34 9.33 -6.37
CA CYS A 189 -0.51 8.30 -5.75
C CYS A 189 -1.35 7.52 -4.73
N LYS A 190 -1.19 6.20 -4.68
CA LYS A 190 -1.89 5.31 -3.75
C LYS A 190 -0.91 4.43 -2.97
N PHE A 191 -1.25 4.13 -1.71
CA PHE A 191 -0.57 3.08 -0.96
C PHE A 191 -1.10 1.69 -1.32
N ILE A 192 -0.19 0.72 -1.36
CA ILE A 192 -0.50 -0.71 -1.35
C ILE A 192 0.22 -1.38 -0.17
N ASP A 193 -0.04 -2.66 0.06
CA ASP A 193 0.55 -3.46 1.13
C ASP A 193 0.50 -2.77 2.51
N LEU A 194 -0.71 -2.81 3.08
CA LEU A 194 -1.01 -2.14 4.33
C LEU A 194 -0.95 -3.07 5.54
N GLU A 195 -0.39 -4.28 5.43
CA GLU A 195 -0.37 -5.26 6.53
C GLU A 195 0.36 -4.73 7.79
N ARG A 196 1.32 -3.82 7.59
CA ARG A 196 2.17 -3.26 8.65
C ARG A 196 1.71 -1.89 9.11
N ALA A 197 0.80 -1.22 8.41
CA ALA A 197 0.33 0.08 8.82
C ALA A 197 -0.35 0.01 10.21
N ARG A 198 -0.26 1.10 10.99
CA ARG A 198 -0.96 1.24 12.27
C ARG A 198 -1.00 2.69 12.73
N ILE A 199 -2.01 3.02 13.53
CA ILE A 199 -2.03 4.29 14.26
C ILE A 199 -0.91 4.29 15.33
N SER A 200 -0.25 5.43 15.50
CA SER A 200 0.97 5.57 16.29
C SER A 200 1.01 6.93 17.02
N TYR A 201 0.12 7.12 18.01
CA TYR A 201 0.07 8.36 18.80
C TYR A 201 1.29 8.59 19.70
N LEU A 202 1.87 7.52 20.26
CA LEU A 202 2.89 7.61 21.30
C LEU A 202 4.33 7.71 20.75
N ASP A 203 4.61 7.16 19.57
CA ASP A 203 5.94 7.24 18.96
C ASP A 203 6.12 8.59 18.24
N ARG A 204 6.69 9.58 18.94
CA ARG A 204 6.99 10.92 18.41
C ARG A 204 7.90 10.89 17.17
N ASN A 205 8.65 9.81 16.97
CA ASN A 205 9.56 9.62 15.83
C ASN A 205 8.97 8.69 14.76
N SER A 206 7.68 8.34 14.84
CA SER A 206 7.04 7.39 13.92
C SER A 206 7.18 7.82 12.46
N SER A 207 6.86 9.07 12.15
CA SER A 207 6.98 9.64 10.80
C SER A 207 8.44 9.68 10.33
N LEU A 208 9.37 10.12 11.19
CA LEU A 208 10.79 10.15 10.85
C LEU A 208 11.34 8.75 10.50
N LYS A 209 10.94 7.71 11.24
CA LYS A 209 11.31 6.31 10.94
C LYS A 209 10.77 5.86 9.58
N ASP A 210 9.55 6.22 9.24
CA ASP A 210 8.97 5.89 7.94
C ASP A 210 9.67 6.65 6.81
N ILE A 211 9.96 7.94 6.98
CA ILE A 211 10.73 8.72 6.00
C ILE A 211 12.16 8.16 5.86
N ALA A 212 12.81 7.71 6.93
CA ALA A 212 14.12 7.07 6.86
C ALA A 212 14.06 5.77 6.04
N ILE A 213 13.03 4.95 6.26
CA ILE A 213 12.77 3.74 5.46
C ILE A 213 12.55 4.11 3.99
N PHE A 214 11.69 5.10 3.72
CA PHE A 214 11.40 5.55 2.36
C PHE A 214 12.67 5.99 1.65
N ASN A 215 13.48 6.82 2.33
CA ASN A 215 14.74 7.28 1.79
C ASN A 215 15.68 6.13 1.41
N ARG A 216 15.79 5.10 2.25
CA ARG A 216 16.62 3.91 1.96
C ARG A 216 16.09 3.08 0.78
N ARG A 217 14.79 3.17 0.50
CA ARG A 217 14.11 2.32 -0.49
C ARG A 217 13.86 3.04 -1.83
N THR A 218 13.90 4.37 -1.88
CA THR A 218 13.94 5.16 -3.13
C THR A 218 15.40 5.41 -3.55
N LYS A 219 16.07 4.41 -4.10
CA LYS A 219 17.53 4.48 -4.37
C LYS A 219 17.88 5.47 -5.49
N ASN A 220 16.96 5.71 -6.43
CA ASN A 220 17.22 6.55 -7.60
C ASN A 220 16.87 8.03 -7.37
N TRP A 221 16.44 8.39 -6.16
CA TRP A 221 16.18 9.78 -5.78
C TRP A 221 17.47 10.47 -5.32
N SER A 222 17.81 11.57 -6.00
CA SER A 222 18.93 12.43 -5.67
C SER A 222 18.71 13.18 -4.34
N LYS A 223 19.76 13.84 -3.83
CA LYS A 223 19.64 14.72 -2.65
C LYS A 223 18.59 15.83 -2.89
N SER A 224 18.55 16.38 -4.10
CA SER A 224 17.60 17.42 -4.50
C SER A 224 16.16 16.93 -4.60
N ASP A 225 15.94 15.66 -4.95
CA ASP A 225 14.60 15.04 -4.93
C ASP A 225 14.11 14.84 -3.50
N ARG A 226 14.98 14.34 -2.62
CA ARG A 226 14.67 14.11 -1.20
C ARG A 226 14.39 15.42 -0.47
N LEU A 227 15.18 16.47 -0.74
CA LEU A 227 14.93 17.79 -0.17
C LEU A 227 13.56 18.32 -0.63
N TYR A 228 13.25 18.19 -1.92
CA TYR A 228 11.96 18.63 -2.46
C TYR A 228 10.79 17.84 -1.90
N PHE A 229 10.93 16.52 -1.76
CA PHE A 229 9.97 15.69 -1.03
C PHE A 229 9.73 16.23 0.37
N LEU A 230 10.80 16.51 1.15
CA LEU A 230 10.67 16.97 2.53
C LEU A 230 10.04 18.36 2.65
N ILE A 231 10.36 19.28 1.74
CA ILE A 231 9.74 20.61 1.66
C ILE A 231 8.22 20.44 1.56
N HIS A 232 7.74 19.66 0.59
CA HIS A 232 6.32 19.51 0.35
C HIS A 232 5.61 18.59 1.35
N TYR A 233 6.31 17.59 1.88
CA TYR A 233 5.83 16.72 2.96
C TYR A 233 5.56 17.53 4.24
N LEU A 234 6.36 18.56 4.50
CA LEU A 234 6.19 19.45 5.66
C LEU A 234 5.21 20.62 5.41
N GLY A 235 4.60 20.70 4.22
CA GLY A 235 3.70 21.78 3.82
C GLY A 235 4.41 23.10 3.50
N GLU A 236 5.72 23.07 3.26
CA GLU A 236 6.53 24.26 3.02
C GLU A 236 6.65 24.55 1.51
N LYS A 237 6.94 25.81 1.15
CA LYS A 237 7.21 26.21 -0.25
C LYS A 237 8.69 26.19 -0.62
N LYS A 238 9.59 26.18 0.38
CA LYS A 238 11.04 26.22 0.23
C LYS A 238 11.74 25.59 1.43
N ALA A 239 13.08 25.47 1.38
CA ALA A 239 13.88 24.92 2.48
C ALA A 239 13.98 25.89 3.68
N THR A 240 12.91 25.96 4.47
CA THR A 240 12.83 26.77 5.71
C THR A 240 13.62 26.14 6.86
N GLN A 241 13.77 26.87 7.98
CA GLN A 241 14.45 26.34 9.17
C GLN A 241 13.80 25.03 9.66
N LYS A 242 12.47 24.95 9.65
CA LYS A 242 11.71 23.73 9.97
C LYS A 242 12.14 22.53 9.12
N VAL A 243 12.37 22.71 7.82
CA VAL A 243 12.87 21.66 6.93
C VAL A 243 14.28 21.23 7.34
N ARG A 244 15.17 22.20 7.62
CA ARG A 244 16.55 21.93 8.06
C ARG A 244 16.58 21.17 9.38
N ASP A 245 15.75 21.56 10.35
CA ASP A 245 15.61 20.89 11.64
C ASP A 245 15.09 19.46 11.47
N TYR A 246 14.12 19.26 10.57
CA TYR A 246 13.60 17.93 10.26
C TYR A 246 14.69 17.05 9.64
N ILE A 247 15.48 17.56 8.70
CA ILE A 247 16.62 16.86 8.10
C ILE A 247 17.64 16.48 9.18
N SER A 248 17.97 17.40 10.09
CA SER A 248 18.90 17.13 11.19
C SER A 248 18.40 15.97 12.07
N LYS A 249 17.12 16.00 12.47
CA LYS A 249 16.47 14.90 13.22
C LYS A 249 16.43 13.60 12.43
N LEU A 250 16.18 13.66 11.12
CA LEU A 250 16.13 12.48 10.27
C LEU A 250 17.51 11.80 10.18
N ASN A 251 18.58 12.59 10.11
CA ASN A 251 19.95 12.11 10.09
C ASN A 251 20.40 11.52 11.44
N SER A 252 19.78 11.92 12.56
CA SER A 252 20.11 11.40 13.89
C SER A 252 19.41 10.08 14.23
N ILE A 253 18.40 9.66 13.45
CA ILE A 253 17.84 8.32 13.57
C ILE A 253 18.88 7.32 13.07
N LYS A 254 19.46 6.55 14.02
CA LYS A 254 20.37 5.44 13.74
C LYS A 254 19.77 4.54 12.64
N LYS A 255 20.58 4.25 11.62
CA LYS A 255 20.23 3.45 10.43
C LYS A 255 19.83 2.02 10.78
#